data_AF-A0A376K2N5-F1
#
_entry.id   AF-A0A376K2N5-F1
#
_cell.length_a   1.000
_cell.length_b   1.000
_cell.length_c   1.000
_cell.angle_alpha   90.00
_cell.angle_beta   90.00
_cell.angle_gamma   90.00
#
_symmetry.space_group_name_H-M   'P 1'
#
loop_
_entity.id
_entity.type
_entity.pdbx_description
1 polymer ?
#
loop_
_entity_poly.entity_id
_entity_poly.type
_entity_poly.pdbx_seq_one_letter_code
_entity_poly.pdbx_strand_id
1 'polypeptide(L)' 'MYQDLIRNELNEAAETLANFLKDDANIHAIQRAAVLLADSFKAGGKVLSCGNGGSPLRRYALCRRVDRSLP' A
#
# COMPACT_ATOMS: atom_id res chain seq x y z
N MET A 1 13.83 -12.95 -27.69
CA MET A 1 13.77 -13.74 -26.44
C MET A 1 13.68 -12.77 -25.27
N TYR A 2 12.45 -12.41 -24.88
CA TYR A 2 12.12 -11.49 -23.77
C TYR A 2 10.68 -11.72 -23.27
N GLN A 3 9.82 -12.29 -24.12
CA GLN A 3 8.44 -12.62 -23.74
C GLN A 3 8.37 -13.56 -22.54
N ASP A 4 9.27 -14.54 -22.44
CA ASP A 4 9.30 -15.47 -21.32
C ASP A 4 9.75 -14.79 -20.03
N LEU A 5 10.72 -13.87 -20.12
CA LEU A 5 11.12 -13.04 -18.97
C LEU A 5 9.96 -12.16 -18.50
N ILE A 6 9.25 -11.49 -19.41
CA ILE A 6 8.07 -10.68 -19.07
C ILE A 6 6.99 -11.54 -18.40
N ARG A 7 6.71 -12.73 -18.93
CA ARG A 7 5.72 -13.66 -18.33
C ARG A 7 6.14 -14.12 -16.94
N ASN A 8 7.42 -14.40 -16.74
CA ASN A 8 7.95 -14.86 -15.46
C ASN A 8 7.81 -13.79 -14.38
N GLU A 9 8.21 -12.55 -14.66
CA GLU A 9 8.09 -11.42 -13.70
C GLU A 9 6.62 -11.15 -13.32
N LEU A 10 5.71 -11.23 -14.29
CA LEU A 10 4.28 -11.07 -14.03
C LEU A 10 3.71 -12.21 -13.20
N ASN A 11 4.15 -13.46 -13.44
CA ASN A 11 3.75 -14.62 -12.64
C ASN A 11 4.29 -14.53 -11.21
N GLU A 12 5.54 -14.11 -11.01
CA GLU A 12 6.12 -13.90 -9.68
C GLU A 12 5.35 -12.84 -8.89
N ALA A 13 4.99 -11.72 -9.53
CA ALA A 13 4.15 -10.70 -8.90
C ALA A 13 2.75 -11.23 -8.53
N ALA A 14 2.14 -12.07 -9.38
CA ALA A 14 0.85 -12.69 -9.11
C ALA A 14 0.92 -13.69 -7.96
N GLU A 15 1.96 -14.52 -7.90
CA GLU A 15 2.18 -15.46 -6.80
C GLU A 15 2.43 -14.73 -5.48
N THR A 16 3.25 -13.68 -5.51
CA THR A 16 3.50 -12.83 -4.34
C THR A 16 2.20 -12.23 -3.80
N LEU A 17 1.34 -11.72 -4.69
CA LEU A 17 0.01 -11.21 -4.30
C LEU A 17 -0.88 -12.32 -3.72
N ALA A 18 -0.92 -13.49 -4.35
CA ALA A 18 -1.72 -14.61 -3.87
C ALA A 18 -1.26 -15.07 -2.47
N ASN A 19 0.05 -15.12 -2.23
CA ASN A 19 0.62 -15.48 -0.93
C ASN A 19 0.31 -14.42 0.13
N PHE A 20 0.39 -13.13 -0.22
CA PHE A 20 0.03 -12.05 0.69
C PHE A 20 -1.46 -12.10 1.10
N LEU A 21 -2.36 -12.42 0.15
CA LEU A 21 -3.80 -12.51 0.39
C LEU A 21 -4.22 -13.74 1.20
N LYS A 22 -3.45 -14.83 1.18
CA LYS A 22 -3.74 -16.04 1.96
C LYS A 22 -3.52 -15.86 3.46
N ASP A 23 -2.75 -14.86 3.86
CA ASP A 23 -2.48 -14.57 5.26
C ASP A 23 -3.45 -13.50 5.78
N ASP A 24 -4.43 -13.94 6.56
CA ASP A 24 -5.43 -13.06 7.18
C ASP A 24 -4.79 -11.98 8.07
N ALA A 25 -3.61 -12.22 8.64
CA ALA A 25 -2.91 -11.23 9.45
C ALA A 25 -2.54 -9.99 8.62
N ASN A 26 -2.25 -10.16 7.32
CA ASN A 26 -2.00 -9.05 6.40
C ASN A 26 -3.26 -8.21 6.18
N ILE A 27 -4.41 -8.86 5.98
CA ILE A 27 -5.70 -8.17 5.81
C ILE A 27 -6.07 -7.41 7.08
N HIS A 28 -5.91 -8.03 8.24
CA HIS A 28 -6.14 -7.38 9.53
C HIS A 28 -5.17 -6.20 9.76
N ALA A 29 -3.90 -6.33 9.36
CA ALA A 29 -2.94 -5.24 9.47
C ALA A 29 -3.34 -4.04 8.58
N ILE A 30 -3.79 -4.29 7.35
CA ILE A 30 -4.29 -3.25 6.45
C ILE A 30 -5.50 -2.54 7.05
N GLN A 31 -6.47 -3.30 7.58
CA GLN A 31 -7.65 -2.73 8.22
C GLN A 31 -7.29 -1.85 9.42
N ARG A 32 -6.42 -2.34 10.31
CA ARG A 32 -5.97 -1.57 11.49
C ARG A 32 -5.26 -0.28 11.08
N ALA A 33 -4.40 -0.33 10.06
CA ALA A 33 -3.75 0.86 9.54
C ALA A 33 -4.76 1.87 8.98
N ALA A 34 -5.75 1.41 8.20
CA ALA A 34 -6.79 2.28 7.65
C ALA A 34 -7.63 2.96 8.75
N VAL A 35 -8.03 2.21 9.79
CA VAL A 35 -8.76 2.76 10.94
C VAL A 35 -7.92 3.80 11.68
N LEU A 36 -6.66 3.48 12.00
CA LEU A 36 -5.76 4.39 12.70
C LEU A 36 -5.55 5.71 11.93
N LEU A 37 -5.39 5.61 10.60
CA LEU A 37 -5.28 6.78 9.73
C LEU A 37 -6.57 7.61 9.76
N ALA A 38 -7.73 6.96 9.57
CA ALA A 38 -9.03 7.65 9.57
C ALA A 38 -9.31 8.35 10.90
N ASP A 39 -9.01 7.71 12.04
CA ASP A 39 -9.21 8.28 13.36
C ASP A 39 -8.26 9.46 13.62
N SER A 40 -7.01 9.35 13.16
CA SER A 40 -6.04 10.45 13.24
C SER A 40 -6.54 11.68 12.47
N PHE A 41 -7.09 11.50 11.27
CA PHE A 41 -7.63 12.63 10.49
C PHE A 41 -8.91 13.21 11.08
N LYS A 42 -9.83 12.37 11.59
CA LYS A 42 -11.04 12.85 12.29
C LYS A 42 -10.70 13.69 13.52
N ALA A 43 -9.59 13.38 14.19
CA ALA A 43 -9.08 14.15 15.31
C ALA A 43 -8.32 15.43 14.89
N GLY A 44 -8.29 15.78 13.60
CA GLY A 44 -7.51 16.91 13.06
C GLY A 44 -6.00 16.67 13.00
N GLY A 45 -5.57 15.44 13.22
CA GLY A 45 -4.18 15.01 13.13
C GLY A 45 -3.69 14.88 11.69
N LYS A 46 -2.38 14.80 11.53
CA LYS A 46 -1.71 14.68 10.23
C LYS A 46 -0.87 13.43 10.18
N VAL A 47 -0.81 12.79 9.02
CA VAL A 47 -0.01 11.58 8.79
C VAL A 47 1.16 11.92 7.91
N LEU A 48 2.36 11.54 8.33
CA LEU A 48 3.60 11.70 7.57
C LEU A 48 4.08 10.33 7.09
N SER A 49 4.40 10.21 5.80
CA SER A 49 4.88 8.97 5.19
C SER A 49 6.34 9.11 4.76
N CYS A 50 7.21 8.25 5.30
CA CYS A 50 8.66 8.20 5.01
C CYS A 50 9.07 6.79 4.54
N GLY A 51 10.16 6.69 3.76
CA GLY A 51 10.69 5.41 3.25
C GLY A 51 11.96 5.59 2.41
N ASN A 52 12.71 4.54 2.12
CA ASN A 52 13.93 4.61 1.30
C ASN A 52 13.69 3.97 -0.10
N GLY A 53 14.41 4.40 -1.15
CA GLY A 53 14.38 3.76 -2.48
C GLY A 53 13.31 4.27 -3.47
N GLY A 54 12.64 3.38 -4.25
CA GLY A 54 11.50 3.67 -5.17
C GLY A 54 10.17 3.99 -4.48
N SER A 55 10.19 4.00 -3.14
CA SER A 55 9.12 4.42 -2.24
C SER A 55 8.64 5.89 -2.35
N PRO A 56 9.37 6.91 -2.90
CA PRO A 56 8.86 8.27 -3.11
C PRO A 56 7.58 8.31 -3.93
N LEU A 57 7.50 7.57 -5.03
CA LEU A 57 6.31 7.53 -5.88
C LEU A 57 5.10 6.96 -5.11
N ARG A 58 5.29 5.88 -4.32
CA ARG A 58 4.23 5.35 -3.42
C ARG A 58 3.89 6.33 -2.28
N ARG A 59 4.87 7.06 -1.74
CA ARG A 59 4.68 8.07 -0.67
C ARG A 59 3.77 9.22 -1.10
N TYR A 60 4.08 9.83 -2.25
CA TYR A 60 3.29 10.94 -2.77
C TYR A 60 1.86 10.50 -3.10
N ALA A 61 1.68 9.26 -3.59
CA ALA A 61 0.36 8.73 -3.88
C ALA A 61 -0.50 8.53 -2.61
N LEU A 62 0.09 8.02 -1.51
CA LEU A 62 -0.62 7.84 -0.25
C LEU A 62 -1.02 9.18 0.37
N CYS A 63 -0.05 10.08 0.54
CA CYS A 63 -0.30 11.38 1.18
C CYS A 63 -1.32 12.22 0.39
N ARG A 64 -1.20 12.30 -0.95
CA ARG A 64 -2.11 13.10 -1.78
C ARG A 64 -3.54 12.56 -1.86
N ARG A 65 -3.74 11.24 -1.79
CA ARG A 65 -5.09 10.66 -1.90
C ARG A 65 -5.83 10.74 -0.58
N VAL A 66 -5.15 10.45 0.52
CA VAL A 66 -5.80 10.37 1.83
C VAL A 66 -6.14 11.76 2.38
N ASP A 67 -5.27 12.75 2.18
CA ASP A 67 -5.51 14.17 2.57
C ASP A 67 -6.66 14.81 1.78
N ARG A 68 -6.93 14.37 0.55
CA ARG A 68 -8.04 14.88 -0.29
C ARG A 68 -9.39 14.20 -0.07
N SER A 69 -9.43 13.13 0.72
CA SER A 69 -10.64 12.31 0.90
C SER A 69 -11.39 12.56 2.21
N LEU A 70 -10.90 13.44 3.08
CA LEU A 70 -11.67 13.96 4.20
C LEU A 70 -12.28 15.31 3.83
N PRO A 71 -13.56 15.57 4.19
CA PRO A 71 -14.24 16.84 3.92
C PRO A 71 -13.59 18.02 4.64
#